data_AF-A0A3M4Y637-F1
#
_entry.id   AF-A0A3M4Y637-F1
#
_cell.length_a   1.000
_cell.length_b   1.000
_cell.length_c   1.000
_cell.angle_alpha   90.00
_cell.angle_beta   90.00
_cell.angle_gamma   90.00
#
_symmetry.space_group_name_H-M   'P 1'
#
loop_
_entity.id
_entity.type
_entity.pdbx_description
1 polymer ?
#
loop_
_entity_poly.entity_id
_entity_poly.type
_entity_poly.pdbx_seq_one_letter_code
_entity_poly.pdbx_strand_id
1 'polypeptide(L)'
;TRQLAGPTGERNSYAILPREHVLCLADDENDLLIQLAAVLAVGSSAVWPETDISKPLRARLPKEVQARIKLVPDWAKDEVTFDAVLHHGDSDQLRAICQQIAQRSGAIVGVNGLSHGETNVPLERLVIERALSVNTAAAGGNASLMTIG
;
A
#
# COMPACT_ATOMS: atom_id res chain seq x y z
N THR A 1 -16.39 2.20 -3.38
CA THR A 1 -16.93 3.01 -2.26
C THR A 1 -18.29 2.47 -1.88
N ARG A 2 -18.56 2.31 -0.58
CA ARG A 2 -19.82 1.83 -0.01
C ARG A 2 -20.49 2.98 0.76
N GLN A 3 -21.79 3.19 0.55
CA GLN A 3 -22.57 4.12 1.38
C GLN A 3 -22.94 3.44 2.70
N LEU A 4 -22.80 4.16 3.81
CA LEU A 4 -23.15 3.68 5.15
C LEU A 4 -24.54 4.20 5.53
N ALA A 5 -25.28 3.40 6.30
CA ALA A 5 -26.49 3.86 6.95
C ALA A 5 -26.14 4.98 7.94
N GLY A 6 -26.94 6.04 7.96
CA GLY A 6 -26.70 7.22 8.78
C GLY A 6 -27.93 8.11 8.87
N PRO A 7 -27.85 9.22 9.61
CA PRO A 7 -28.97 10.13 9.77
C PRO A 7 -29.33 10.84 8.46
N THR A 8 -30.58 11.30 8.36
CA THR A 8 -30.99 12.20 7.28
C THR A 8 -30.22 13.51 7.38
N GLY A 9 -29.88 14.14 6.24
CA GLY A 9 -29.08 15.36 6.22
C GLY A 9 -27.58 15.10 6.17
N GLU A 10 -27.17 13.84 6.17
CA GLU A 10 -25.80 13.40 5.97
C GLU A 10 -25.72 12.33 4.88
N ARG A 11 -24.60 12.33 4.16
CA ARG A 11 -24.17 11.22 3.31
C ARG A 11 -22.82 10.73 3.79
N ASN A 12 -22.83 9.56 4.42
CA ASN A 12 -21.63 8.91 4.93
C ASN A 12 -21.21 7.79 3.98
N SER A 13 -19.94 7.79 3.56
CA SER A 13 -19.39 6.80 2.64
C SER A 13 -18.03 6.29 3.11
N TYR A 14 -17.75 5.03 2.81
CA TYR A 14 -16.54 4.32 3.18
C TYR A 14 -15.86 3.74 1.93
N ALA A 15 -14.55 3.88 1.82
CA ALA A 15 -13.76 3.32 0.74
C ALA A 15 -12.49 2.68 1.28
N ILE A 16 -12.09 1.57 0.65
CA ILE A 16 -10.74 1.01 0.75
C ILE A 16 -9.95 1.58 -0.42
N LEU A 17 -8.77 2.12 -0.14
CA LEU A 17 -7.86 2.67 -1.14
C LEU A 17 -6.50 1.99 -1.02
N PRO A 18 -5.73 1.85 -2.11
CA PRO A 18 -4.35 1.41 -2.02
C PRO A 18 -3.52 2.41 -1.21
N ARG A 19 -2.54 1.90 -0.47
CA ARG A 19 -1.32 2.67 -0.18
C ARG A 19 -0.62 2.99 -1.50
N GLU A 20 0.05 4.13 -1.62
CA GLU A 20 0.58 4.53 -2.93
C GLU A 20 1.81 3.70 -3.31
N HIS A 21 2.74 3.55 -2.37
CA HIS A 21 4.06 2.97 -2.60
C HIS A 21 4.40 1.91 -1.55
N VAL A 22 4.78 0.71 -1.99
CA VAL A 22 5.15 -0.41 -1.12
C VAL A 22 6.59 -0.83 -1.40
N LEU A 23 7.46 -0.72 -0.40
CA LEU A 23 8.82 -1.23 -0.48
C LEU A 23 8.80 -2.76 -0.43
N CYS A 24 9.45 -3.39 -1.40
CA CYS A 24 9.52 -4.84 -1.53
C CYS A 24 10.98 -5.28 -1.32
N LEU A 25 11.23 -6.07 -0.28
CA LEU A 25 12.54 -6.59 0.08
C LEU A 25 12.49 -8.12 0.03
N ALA A 26 13.30 -8.72 -0.84
CA ALA A 26 13.43 -10.16 -0.98
C ALA A 26 14.79 -10.48 -1.62
N ASP A 27 15.36 -11.63 -1.27
CA ASP A 27 16.68 -12.07 -1.73
C ASP A 27 16.62 -12.98 -2.98
N ASP A 28 15.42 -13.26 -3.51
CA ASP A 28 15.23 -14.06 -4.74
C ASP A 28 14.12 -13.52 -5.66
N GLU A 29 14.12 -13.98 -6.92
CA GLU A 29 13.16 -13.53 -7.94
C GLU A 29 11.71 -13.92 -7.62
N ASN A 30 11.46 -15.11 -7.07
CA ASN A 30 10.11 -15.61 -6.86
C ASN A 30 9.40 -14.82 -5.76
N ASP A 31 10.09 -14.60 -4.64
CA ASP A 31 9.54 -13.84 -3.52
C ASP A 31 9.31 -12.37 -3.88
N LEU A 32 10.19 -11.78 -4.69
CA LEU A 32 10.00 -10.44 -5.22
C LEU A 32 8.79 -10.35 -6.18
N LEU A 33 8.55 -11.39 -6.97
CA LEU A 33 7.36 -11.52 -7.83
C LEU A 33 6.06 -11.72 -7.01
N ILE A 34 6.10 -12.49 -5.93
CA ILE A 34 4.96 -12.66 -5.00
C ILE A 34 4.58 -11.30 -4.38
N GLN A 35 5.58 -10.55 -3.88
CA GLN A 35 5.36 -9.21 -3.34
C GLN A 35 4.78 -8.28 -4.41
N LEU A 36 5.34 -8.29 -5.62
CA LEU A 36 4.83 -7.49 -6.73
C LEU A 36 3.38 -7.82 -7.06
N ALA A 37 3.02 -9.10 -7.13
CA ALA A 37 1.66 -9.52 -7.41
C ALA A 37 0.68 -8.97 -6.35
N ALA A 38 1.04 -9.04 -5.06
CA ALA A 38 0.24 -8.49 -3.97
C ALA A 38 0.08 -6.97 -4.08
N VAL A 39 1.18 -6.25 -4.35
CA VAL A 39 1.19 -4.79 -4.52
C VAL A 39 0.31 -4.35 -5.69
N LEU A 40 0.38 -5.04 -6.82
CA LEU A 40 -0.43 -4.73 -7.99
C LEU A 40 -1.90 -5.09 -7.80
N ALA A 41 -2.20 -6.20 -7.10
CA ALA A 41 -3.56 -6.65 -6.84
C ALA A 41 -4.39 -5.62 -6.06
N VAL A 42 -3.77 -4.86 -5.16
CA VAL A 42 -4.45 -3.78 -4.42
C VAL A 42 -4.45 -2.43 -5.16
N GLY A 43 -3.73 -2.31 -6.27
CA GLY A 43 -3.63 -1.08 -7.06
C GLY A 43 -2.52 -0.12 -6.61
N SER A 44 -1.56 -0.59 -5.82
CA SER A 44 -0.36 0.16 -5.39
C SER A 44 0.75 0.12 -6.45
N SER A 45 1.88 0.77 -6.15
CA SER A 45 3.13 0.67 -6.92
C SER A 45 4.26 0.13 -6.05
N ALA A 46 5.15 -0.68 -6.62
CA ALA A 46 6.26 -1.29 -5.90
C ALA A 46 7.51 -0.39 -5.92
N VAL A 47 8.22 -0.33 -4.81
CA VAL A 47 9.56 0.27 -4.72
C VAL A 47 10.55 -0.87 -4.51
N TRP A 48 11.52 -1.00 -5.41
CA TRP A 48 12.52 -2.06 -5.40
C TRP A 48 13.91 -1.46 -5.21
N PRO A 49 14.71 -1.93 -4.23
CA PRO A 49 16.12 -1.63 -4.19
C PRO A 49 16.80 -2.12 -5.48
N GLU A 50 17.75 -1.38 -6.01
CA GLU A 50 18.57 -1.79 -7.14
C GLU A 50 19.55 -2.88 -6.72
N THR A 51 19.29 -4.12 -7.14
CA THR A 51 20.14 -5.29 -6.90
C THR A 51 20.42 -6.01 -8.21
N ASP A 52 21.32 -6.99 -8.17
CA ASP A 52 21.59 -7.89 -9.30
C ASP A 52 20.40 -8.78 -9.67
N ILE A 53 19.36 -8.82 -8.83
CA ILE A 53 18.11 -9.55 -9.05
C ILE A 53 17.02 -8.60 -9.59
N SER A 54 16.78 -7.47 -8.92
CA SER A 54 15.64 -6.60 -9.22
C SER A 54 15.76 -5.90 -10.57
N LYS A 55 16.98 -5.49 -10.97
CA LYS A 55 17.24 -4.85 -12.27
C LYS A 55 16.92 -5.75 -13.46
N PRO A 56 17.53 -6.94 -13.62
CA PRO A 56 17.24 -7.81 -14.75
C PRO A 56 15.79 -8.34 -14.70
N LEU A 57 15.27 -8.63 -13.50
CA LEU A 57 13.88 -9.07 -13.35
C LEU A 57 12.92 -8.01 -13.91
N ARG A 58 13.06 -6.75 -13.46
CA ARG A 58 12.23 -5.64 -13.97
C ARG A 58 12.31 -5.53 -15.50
N ALA A 59 13.52 -5.60 -16.06
CA ALA A 59 13.72 -5.47 -17.50
C ALA A 59 12.99 -6.55 -18.32
N ARG A 60 12.78 -7.74 -17.73
CA ARG A 60 12.06 -8.88 -18.33
C ARG A 60 10.53 -8.77 -18.25
N LEU A 61 10.00 -7.90 -17.40
CA LEU A 61 8.55 -7.75 -17.19
C LEU A 61 7.88 -6.94 -18.32
N PRO A 62 6.57 -7.08 -18.56
CA PRO A 62 5.83 -6.22 -19.48
C PRO A 62 5.96 -4.73 -19.13
N LYS A 63 5.95 -3.84 -20.14
CA LYS A 63 6.14 -2.39 -19.94
C LYS A 63 5.15 -1.77 -18.96
N GLU A 64 3.89 -2.22 -18.98
CA GLU A 64 2.85 -1.74 -18.07
C GLU A 64 3.18 -2.10 -16.62
N VAL A 65 3.74 -3.29 -16.38
CA VAL A 65 4.20 -3.73 -15.05
C VAL A 65 5.45 -2.95 -14.63
N GLN A 66 6.40 -2.74 -15.55
CA GLN A 66 7.57 -1.91 -15.29
C GLN A 66 7.18 -0.50 -14.85
N ALA A 67 6.14 0.09 -15.45
CA ALA A 67 5.65 1.42 -15.07
C ALA A 67 5.11 1.49 -13.63
N ARG A 68 4.77 0.34 -13.02
CA ARG A 68 4.27 0.23 -11.64
C ARG A 68 5.37 -0.11 -10.63
N ILE A 69 6.62 -0.23 -11.07
CA ILE A 69 7.77 -0.49 -10.22
C ILE A 69 8.68 0.76 -10.27
N LYS A 70 9.23 1.17 -9.14
CA LYS A 70 10.27 2.20 -9.05
C LYS A 70 11.54 1.55 -8.50
N LEU A 71 12.61 1.56 -9.28
CA LEU A 71 13.93 1.17 -8.79
C LEU A 71 14.55 2.32 -8.00
N VAL A 72 15.17 2.00 -6.86
CA VAL A 72 15.88 2.97 -6.03
C VAL A 72 17.25 2.41 -5.63
N PRO A 73 18.33 3.20 -5.71
CA PRO A 73 19.66 2.72 -5.36
C PRO A 73 19.81 2.42 -3.86
N ASP A 74 19.13 3.21 -3.03
CA ASP A 74 19.14 3.05 -1.58
C ASP A 74 17.79 3.48 -1.02
N TRP A 75 17.03 2.51 -0.52
CA TRP A 75 15.71 2.74 0.06
C TRP A 75 15.78 3.39 1.45
N ALA A 76 16.93 3.35 2.11
CA ALA A 76 17.13 3.90 3.46
C ALA A 76 17.04 5.44 3.47
N LYS A 77 17.24 6.07 2.32
CA LYS A 77 17.22 7.53 2.20
C LYS A 77 15.82 8.09 2.43
N ASP A 78 15.78 9.23 3.11
CA ASP A 78 14.55 9.93 3.46
C ASP A 78 13.78 10.43 2.21
N GLU A 79 14.46 10.66 1.08
CA GLU A 79 13.80 11.09 -0.16
C GLU A 79 12.99 9.95 -0.83
N VAL A 80 13.23 8.70 -0.45
CA VAL A 80 12.50 7.55 -1.00
C VAL A 80 11.18 7.42 -0.25
N THR A 81 10.06 7.63 -0.95
CA THR A 81 8.71 7.55 -0.37
C THR A 81 8.11 6.15 -0.48
N PHE A 82 7.61 5.63 0.64
CA PHE A 82 6.78 4.42 0.71
C PHE A 82 5.96 4.40 1.99
N ASP A 83 4.80 3.74 1.94
CA ASP A 83 3.79 3.74 3.00
C ASP A 83 3.66 2.38 3.71
N ALA A 84 4.28 1.35 3.16
CA ALA A 84 4.36 -0.01 3.71
C ALA A 84 5.62 -0.72 3.22
N VAL A 85 6.05 -1.74 3.97
CA VAL A 85 7.15 -2.65 3.60
C VAL A 85 6.65 -4.10 3.61
N LEU A 86 7.04 -4.85 2.58
CA LEU A 86 6.99 -6.30 2.54
C LEU A 86 8.43 -6.83 2.57
N HIS A 87 8.69 -7.80 3.43
CA HIS A 87 9.97 -8.49 3.53
C HIS A 87 9.76 -10.00 3.50
N HIS A 88 10.36 -10.68 2.52
CA HIS A 88 10.55 -12.13 2.55
C HIS A 88 11.97 -12.40 3.02
N GLY A 89 12.12 -13.15 4.10
CA GLY A 89 13.44 -13.44 4.65
C GLY A 89 13.38 -14.08 6.03
N ASP A 90 14.51 -14.06 6.73
CA ASP A 90 14.58 -14.57 8.10
C ASP A 90 14.21 -13.50 9.15
N SER A 91 14.11 -13.95 10.41
CA SER A 91 13.71 -13.09 11.53
C SER A 91 14.78 -12.07 11.94
N ASP A 92 16.07 -12.37 11.71
CA ASP A 92 17.16 -11.47 12.05
C ASP A 92 17.23 -10.31 11.04
N GLN A 93 17.08 -10.61 9.75
CA GLN A 93 16.92 -9.63 8.68
C GLN A 93 15.68 -8.75 8.93
N LEU A 94 14.53 -9.36 9.23
CA LEU A 94 13.29 -8.63 9.54
C LEU A 94 13.47 -7.66 10.71
N ARG A 95 14.17 -8.10 11.77
CA ARG A 95 14.47 -7.25 12.93
C ARG A 95 15.33 -6.06 12.54
N ALA A 96 16.39 -6.28 11.75
CA ALA A 96 17.26 -5.21 11.28
C ALA A 96 16.48 -4.18 10.42
N ILE A 97 15.63 -4.66 9.52
CA ILE A 97 14.76 -3.81 8.69
C ILE A 97 13.81 -2.99 9.56
N CYS A 98 13.15 -3.60 10.55
CA CYS A 98 12.28 -2.87 11.48
C CYS A 98 13.02 -1.76 12.23
N GLN A 99 14.26 -2.00 12.67
CA GLN A 99 15.08 -0.99 13.34
C GLN A 99 15.43 0.17 12.40
N GLN A 100 15.78 -0.15 11.15
CA GLN A 100 16.12 0.85 10.14
C GLN A 100 14.89 1.68 9.72
N ILE A 101 13.74 1.04 9.53
CA ILE A 101 12.48 1.72 9.22
C ILE A 101 12.05 2.63 10.36
N ALA A 102 12.24 2.22 11.62
CA ALA A 102 11.90 3.03 12.79
C ALA A 102 12.76 4.30 12.92
N GLN A 103 13.91 4.38 12.25
CA GLN A 103 14.77 5.58 12.23
C GLN A 103 14.33 6.63 11.20
N ARG A 104 13.44 6.26 10.27
CA ARG A 104 13.01 7.17 9.21
C ARG A 104 12.21 8.34 9.76
N SER A 105 12.41 9.50 9.16
CA SER A 105 11.58 10.67 9.43
C SER A 105 10.19 10.51 8.79
N GLY A 106 9.18 11.15 9.39
CA GLY A 106 7.81 11.16 8.86
C GLY A 106 6.90 10.10 9.47
N ALA A 107 5.95 9.60 8.67
CA ALA A 107 4.93 8.67 9.13
C ALA A 107 5.52 7.31 9.51
N ILE A 108 4.94 6.66 10.53
CA ILE A 108 5.31 5.28 10.89
C ILE A 108 4.87 4.35 9.77
N VAL A 109 5.84 3.66 9.17
CA VAL A 109 5.62 2.68 8.11
C VAL A 109 5.53 1.28 8.71
N GLY A 110 4.46 0.55 8.38
CA GLY A 110 4.30 -0.85 8.77
C GLY A 110 5.20 -1.79 7.97
N VAL A 111 5.87 -2.71 8.65
CA VAL A 111 6.68 -3.79 8.04
C VAL A 111 5.96 -5.12 8.22
N ASN A 112 5.74 -5.84 7.13
CA ASN A 112 5.20 -7.21 7.17
C ASN A 112 6.30 -8.17 6.74
N GLY A 113 6.71 -9.03 7.67
CA GLY A 113 7.64 -10.12 7.42
C GLY A 113 6.92 -11.39 7.00
N LEU A 114 7.49 -12.07 6.02
CA LEU A 114 7.02 -13.30 5.42
C LEU A 114 8.22 -14.27 5.36
N SER A 115 7.96 -15.56 5.53
CA SER A 115 9.00 -16.58 5.35
C SER A 115 9.32 -16.77 3.87
N HIS A 116 10.54 -17.19 3.52
CA HIS A 116 10.88 -17.50 2.13
C HIS A 116 9.84 -18.41 1.46
N GLY A 117 9.38 -18.05 0.26
CA GLY A 117 8.37 -18.77 -0.50
C GLY A 117 6.93 -18.64 0.02
N GLU A 118 6.67 -17.82 1.04
CA GLU A 118 5.33 -17.63 1.59
C GLU A 118 4.44 -16.83 0.62
N THR A 119 3.36 -17.44 0.15
CA THR A 119 2.48 -16.80 -0.85
C THR A 119 1.32 -16.02 -0.23
N ASN A 120 1.06 -16.17 1.07
CA ASN A 120 -0.10 -15.60 1.74
C ASN A 120 0.17 -14.17 2.24
N VAL A 121 0.39 -13.25 1.31
CA VAL A 121 0.66 -11.84 1.63
C VAL A 121 -0.61 -11.17 2.17
N PRO A 122 -0.57 -10.53 3.37
CA PRO A 122 -1.76 -9.90 3.97
C PRO A 122 -2.12 -8.58 3.25
N LEU A 123 -2.97 -8.68 2.23
CA LEU A 123 -3.35 -7.55 1.36
C LEU A 123 -4.01 -6.39 2.12
N GLU A 124 -4.71 -6.68 3.21
CA GLU A 124 -5.34 -5.68 4.09
C GLU A 124 -4.31 -4.71 4.71
N ARG A 125 -3.03 -5.09 4.77
CA ARG A 125 -1.94 -4.23 5.24
C ARG A 125 -1.45 -3.23 4.19
N LEU A 126 -1.82 -3.45 2.92
CA LEU A 126 -1.41 -2.63 1.78
C LEU A 126 -2.47 -1.61 1.37
N VAL A 127 -3.56 -1.51 2.14
CA VAL A 127 -4.65 -0.56 1.90
C VAL A 127 -4.82 0.41 3.06
N ILE A 128 -5.57 1.48 2.81
CA ILE A 128 -6.04 2.44 3.81
C ILE A 128 -7.55 2.57 3.74
N GLU A 129 -8.15 2.89 4.88
CA GLU A 129 -9.58 3.13 5.01
C GLU A 129 -9.86 4.63 4.90
N ARG A 130 -10.85 5.01 4.09
CA ARG A 130 -11.31 6.39 3.97
C ARG A 130 -12.79 6.48 4.27
N ALA A 131 -13.13 7.17 5.37
CA ALA A 131 -14.49 7.59 5.68
C ALA A 131 -14.71 9.04 5.23
N LEU A 132 -15.78 9.30 4.49
CA LEU A 132 -16.19 10.62 4.04
C LEU A 132 -17.62 10.89 4.50
N SER A 133 -17.77 11.92 5.34
CA SER A 133 -19.07 12.44 5.80
C SER A 133 -19.37 13.77 5.13
N VAL A 134 -20.50 13.87 4.44
CA VAL A 134 -20.95 15.08 3.76
C VAL A 134 -22.25 15.54 4.41
N ASN A 135 -22.25 16.74 5.01
CA ASN A 135 -23.48 17.41 5.46
C ASN A 135 -24.28 17.88 4.24
N THR A 136 -25.34 17.15 3.90
CA THR A 136 -26.20 17.47 2.75
C THR A 136 -27.25 18.53 3.07
N ALA A 137 -27.43 18.89 4.35
CA ALA A 137 -28.35 19.93 4.80
C ALA A 137 -27.67 21.29 5.03
N ALA A 138 -26.35 21.40 4.78
CA ALA A 138 -25.56 22.60 5.05
C ALA A 138 -26.10 23.87 4.36
N ALA A 139 -26.83 23.74 3.25
CA ALA A 139 -27.46 24.85 2.54
C ALA A 139 -28.79 25.35 3.16
N GLY A 140 -29.21 24.81 4.32
CA GLY A 140 -30.39 25.28 5.06
C GLY A 140 -31.66 24.44 4.86
N GLY A 141 -31.58 23.28 4.22
CA GLY A 141 -32.71 22.37 4.05
C GLY A 141 -32.28 20.98 3.58
N ASN A 142 -33.04 19.95 3.96
CA ASN A 142 -32.79 18.58 3.51
C ASN A 142 -33.75 18.22 2.39
N ALA A 143 -33.25 18.25 1.14
CA ALA A 143 -34.03 17.93 -0.05
C ALA A 143 -34.70 16.53 0.02
N SER A 144 -34.08 15.56 0.70
CA SER A 144 -34.63 14.20 0.82
C SER A 144 -35.83 14.14 1.77
N LEU A 145 -35.93 15.07 2.73
CA LEU A 145 -37.10 15.18 3.59
C LEU A 145 -38.25 15.95 2.92
N MET A 146 -37.95 16.83 1.96
CA MET A 146 -38.98 17.57 1.22
C MET A 146 -39.80 16.69 0.27
N THR A 147 -39.35 15.47 -0.02
CA THR A 147 -40.04 14.50 -0.90
C THR A 147 -40.77 13.39 -0.16
N ILE A 148 -40.76 13.38 1.19
CA ILE A 148 -41.50 12.42 2.02
C ILE A 148 -42.77 13.11 2.50
N GLY A 149 -43.94 12.59 2.13
CA GLY A 149 -45.27 13.07 2.50
C GLY A 149 -46.20 11.94 2.85
#